data_AF-A0A382PYM0-F1
#
_entry.id   AF-A0A382PYM0-F1
#
_cell.length_a   1.000
_cell.length_b   1.000
_cell.length_c   1.000
_cell.angle_alpha   90.00
_cell.angle_beta   90.00
_cell.angle_gamma   90.00
#
_symmetry.space_group_name_H-M   'P 1'
#
loop_
_entity.id
_entity.type
_entity.pdbx_description
1 polymer ?
#
loop_
_entity_poly.entity_id
_entity_poly.type
_entity_poly.pdbx_seq_one_letter_code
_entity_poly.pdbx_strand_id
1 'polypeptide(L)'
;ATSWTQTEEVFLVVDPRYRLEKIKNRLPSSADWVDYIKTLLEKNQQGIKNVKAIELVPGKVVQGSIQVPILGSDGLPEVSQGRPRMEPIFYTLRSPDRIKFTLNRIDQDFFNPIKESIGEGYFKKFPYDDFISAEIASQYDRLKPHFAEILPLTEHNPIIAFDLRRGVRFHDGHEFDSGDVLFTYQSIMDVKTASPRRSDYEPVKHALAEGPYKVRITYKRLFSPAINSWSMGILPEHLLNEEALTKEALVNKGDPKEFTIRDSQFNRNPIGTGPFRFAEWRSDEIIRLKRNDDYWEGPPEYQEYIMRVIPDPLTREMEFYAGAVDNYSVEPHQVARFK
;
A
#
# COMPACT_ATOMS: atom_id res chain seq x y z
N ALA A 1 -16.11 1.30 4.09
CA ALA A 1 -16.28 2.47 3.20
C ALA A 1 -17.70 2.48 2.63
N THR A 2 -18.23 3.65 2.24
CA THR A 2 -19.51 3.78 1.51
C THR A 2 -19.31 3.81 -0.01
N SER A 3 -18.15 4.27 -0.47
CA SER A 3 -17.77 4.36 -1.87
C SER A 3 -16.25 4.38 -2.00
N TRP A 4 -15.76 4.13 -3.20
CA TRP A 4 -14.37 4.40 -3.57
C TRP A 4 -14.29 4.89 -5.01
N THR A 5 -13.21 5.59 -5.32
CA THR A 5 -12.88 6.03 -6.68
C THR A 5 -11.48 5.56 -7.06
N GLN A 6 -11.27 5.35 -8.36
CA GLN A 6 -9.96 4.99 -8.91
C GLN A 6 -9.53 6.06 -9.90
N THR A 7 -8.38 6.67 -9.65
CA THR A 7 -7.76 7.68 -10.51
C THR A 7 -6.29 7.34 -10.67
N GLU A 8 -5.56 8.14 -11.44
CA GLU A 8 -4.12 7.95 -11.58
C GLU A 8 -3.41 9.30 -11.65
N GLU A 9 -2.28 9.41 -10.98
CA GLU A 9 -1.32 10.46 -11.24
C GLU A 9 -0.19 9.85 -12.05
N VAL A 10 0.11 10.44 -13.20
CA VAL A 10 1.24 10.03 -14.02
C VAL A 10 2.19 11.20 -14.21
N PHE A 11 3.48 10.89 -14.34
CA PHE A 11 4.50 11.93 -14.42
C PHE A 11 5.45 11.70 -15.58
N LEU A 12 5.77 12.77 -16.29
CA LEU A 12 6.78 12.81 -17.34
C LEU A 12 7.92 13.71 -16.90
N VAL A 13 9.13 13.17 -16.84
CA VAL A 13 10.36 13.95 -16.64
C VAL A 13 10.64 14.77 -17.90
N VAL A 14 10.96 16.05 -17.72
CA VAL A 14 11.28 16.97 -18.79
C VAL A 14 12.78 17.28 -18.78
N ASP A 15 13.47 17.02 -19.90
CA ASP A 15 14.79 17.60 -20.15
C ASP A 15 14.63 18.95 -20.87
N PRO A 16 14.87 20.09 -20.20
CA PRO A 16 14.75 21.41 -20.82
C PRO A 16 15.81 21.65 -21.92
N ARG A 17 16.83 20.79 -22.03
CA ARG A 17 17.88 20.90 -23.06
C ARG A 17 17.52 20.16 -24.34
N TYR A 18 16.53 19.28 -24.29
CA TYR A 18 16.07 18.57 -25.47
C TYR A 18 15.27 19.50 -26.38
N ARG A 19 15.69 19.63 -27.64
CA ARG A 19 15.02 20.49 -28.61
C ARG A 19 13.77 19.80 -29.17
N LEU A 20 12.61 20.35 -28.85
CA LEU A 20 11.35 19.95 -29.46
C LEU A 20 11.33 20.33 -30.95
N GLU A 21 10.84 19.46 -31.83
CA GLU A 21 10.88 19.67 -33.29
C GLU A 21 10.23 21.00 -33.74
N LYS A 22 9.23 21.48 -32.99
CA LYS A 22 8.53 22.73 -33.26
C LYS A 22 9.21 23.98 -32.68
N ILE A 23 10.20 23.83 -31.80
CA ILE A 23 10.94 24.92 -31.15
C ILE A 23 12.42 24.78 -31.51
N LYS A 24 12.76 25.19 -32.74
CA LYS A 24 14.13 25.06 -33.26
C LYS A 24 15.06 26.21 -32.87
N ASN A 25 14.48 27.38 -32.55
CA ASN A 25 15.21 28.64 -32.43
C ASN A 25 15.72 28.97 -31.01
N ARG A 26 15.29 28.20 -29.99
CA ARG A 26 15.76 28.32 -28.60
C ARG A 26 15.57 27.00 -27.86
N LEU A 27 16.21 26.84 -26.71
CA LEU A 27 15.89 25.74 -25.81
C LEU A 27 14.47 25.93 -25.23
N PRO A 28 13.66 24.87 -25.15
CA PRO A 28 12.33 24.94 -24.56
C PRO A 28 12.42 25.09 -23.04
N SER A 29 11.57 25.94 -22.48
CA SER A 29 11.28 25.98 -21.06
C SER A 29 10.34 24.83 -20.67
N SER A 30 10.21 24.55 -19.38
CA SER A 30 9.26 23.55 -18.89
C SER A 30 7.80 23.90 -19.23
N ALA A 31 7.47 25.19 -19.36
CA ALA A 31 6.15 25.63 -19.82
C ALA A 31 5.92 25.30 -21.30
N ASP A 32 6.95 25.47 -22.15
CA ASP A 32 6.85 25.09 -23.57
C ASP A 32 6.59 23.59 -23.75
N TRP A 33 7.15 22.76 -22.85
CA TRP A 33 6.87 21.34 -22.80
C TRP A 33 5.42 21.02 -22.44
N VAL A 34 4.83 21.73 -21.47
CA VAL A 34 3.41 21.58 -21.12
C VAL A 34 2.52 21.89 -22.33
N ASP A 35 2.78 22.99 -23.04
CA ASP A 35 1.99 23.39 -24.21
C ASP A 35 2.17 22.43 -25.39
N TYR A 36 3.39 21.94 -25.61
CA TYR A 36 3.67 20.92 -26.61
C TYR A 36 2.88 19.64 -26.35
N ILE A 37 2.94 19.11 -25.13
CA ILE A 37 2.24 17.87 -24.76
C ILE A 37 0.72 18.07 -24.80
N LYS A 38 0.18 19.21 -24.35
CA LYS A 38 -1.25 19.54 -24.49
C LYS A 38 -1.70 19.45 -25.94
N THR A 39 -0.96 20.11 -26.85
CA THR A 39 -1.26 20.09 -28.28
C THR A 39 -1.21 18.67 -28.87
N LEU A 40 -0.27 17.83 -28.42
CA LEU A 40 -0.19 16.43 -28.84
C LEU A 40 -1.40 15.61 -28.36
N LEU A 41 -1.78 15.77 -27.09
CA LEU A 41 -2.92 15.08 -26.51
C LEU A 41 -4.24 15.52 -27.16
N GLU A 42 -4.41 16.79 -27.50
CA GLU A 42 -5.60 17.28 -28.20
C GLU A 42 -5.79 16.64 -29.58
N LYS A 43 -4.69 16.36 -30.30
CA LYS A 43 -4.74 15.60 -31.56
C LYS A 43 -5.16 14.15 -31.34
N ASN A 44 -4.79 13.57 -30.21
CA ASN A 44 -5.21 12.23 -29.79
C ASN A 44 -6.48 12.32 -28.91
N GLN A 45 -7.64 12.51 -29.54
CA GLN A 45 -8.93 12.74 -28.88
C GLN A 45 -9.27 11.78 -27.72
N GLN A 46 -8.73 10.56 -27.72
CA GLN A 46 -8.99 9.58 -26.68
C GLN A 46 -8.13 9.80 -25.43
N GLY A 47 -6.87 10.21 -25.60
CA GLY A 47 -5.94 10.50 -24.50
C GLY A 47 -6.35 11.73 -23.69
N ILE A 48 -6.71 12.83 -24.37
CA ILE A 48 -7.08 14.09 -23.69
C ILE A 48 -8.35 13.95 -22.85
N LYS A 49 -9.32 13.12 -23.25
CA LYS A 49 -10.56 12.89 -22.49
C LYS A 49 -10.32 12.27 -21.12
N ASN A 50 -9.23 11.51 -20.97
CA ASN A 50 -8.87 10.93 -19.67
C ASN A 50 -8.11 11.93 -18.78
N VAL A 51 -7.55 13.01 -19.31
CA VAL A 51 -6.79 13.98 -18.54
C VAL A 51 -7.73 14.97 -17.84
N LYS A 52 -7.64 15.02 -16.51
CA LYS A 52 -8.36 15.96 -15.66
C LYS A 52 -7.57 17.25 -15.43
N ALA A 53 -6.27 17.13 -15.19
CA ALA A 53 -5.39 18.27 -14.91
C ALA A 53 -3.98 17.99 -15.42
N ILE A 54 -3.26 19.06 -15.76
CA ILE A 54 -1.86 19.05 -16.16
C ILE A 54 -1.15 20.14 -15.37
N GLU A 55 -0.14 19.76 -14.61
CA GLU A 55 0.57 20.64 -13.70
C GLU A 55 2.09 20.48 -13.88
N LEU A 56 2.82 21.58 -13.79
CA LEU A 56 4.27 21.54 -13.70
C LEU A 56 4.66 21.33 -12.24
N VAL A 57 5.44 20.28 -11.98
CA VAL A 57 6.03 19.99 -10.67
C VAL A 57 7.49 20.40 -10.74
N PRO A 58 7.90 21.44 -9.99
CA PRO A 58 9.28 21.90 -9.99
C PRO A 58 10.24 20.79 -9.55
N GLY A 59 11.42 20.81 -10.15
CA GLY A 59 12.53 19.97 -9.76
C GLY A 59 12.89 20.16 -8.29
N LYS A 60 13.42 19.09 -7.68
CA LYS A 60 13.87 19.11 -6.29
C LYS A 60 15.13 18.27 -6.12
N VAL A 61 15.94 18.64 -5.14
CA VAL A 61 17.10 17.86 -4.75
C VAL A 61 16.68 16.88 -3.66
N VAL A 62 16.98 15.60 -3.85
CA VAL A 62 16.65 14.52 -2.92
C VAL A 62 17.90 13.67 -2.70
N GLN A 63 18.18 13.32 -1.46
CA GLN A 63 19.16 12.29 -1.13
C GLN A 63 18.46 10.94 -1.04
N GLY A 64 19.12 9.89 -1.51
CA GLY A 64 18.59 8.54 -1.50
C GLY A 64 19.69 7.51 -1.39
N SER A 65 19.28 6.25 -1.28
CA SER A 65 20.19 5.12 -1.36
C SER A 65 19.59 4.02 -2.21
N ILE A 66 20.46 3.21 -2.82
CA ILE A 66 20.08 2.01 -3.56
C ILE A 66 20.96 0.86 -3.13
N GLN A 67 20.36 -0.33 -3.00
CA GLN A 67 21.08 -1.54 -2.63
C GLN A 67 21.74 -2.13 -3.87
N VAL A 68 23.06 -2.27 -3.86
CA VAL A 68 23.82 -2.90 -4.92
C VAL A 68 24.60 -4.11 -4.40
N PRO A 69 24.88 -5.12 -5.22
CA PRO A 69 25.71 -6.25 -4.79
C PRO A 69 27.13 -5.81 -4.45
N ILE A 70 27.68 -6.31 -3.35
CA ILE A 70 29.10 -6.18 -3.01
C ILE A 70 29.88 -7.06 -3.98
N LEU A 71 30.92 -6.51 -4.61
CA LEU A 71 31.76 -7.25 -5.55
C LEU A 71 33.03 -7.76 -4.84
N GLY A 72 33.37 -9.03 -5.06
CA GLY A 72 34.62 -9.63 -4.63
C GLY A 72 35.81 -9.21 -5.49
N SER A 73 37.00 -9.71 -5.14
CA SER A 73 38.24 -9.42 -5.88
C SER A 73 38.25 -9.94 -7.32
N ASP A 74 37.36 -10.87 -7.65
CA ASP A 74 37.12 -11.43 -8.98
C ASP A 74 36.07 -10.63 -9.79
N GLY A 75 35.50 -9.58 -9.20
CA GLY A 75 34.44 -8.76 -9.80
C GLY A 75 33.06 -9.40 -9.78
N LEU A 76 32.89 -10.57 -9.14
CA LEU A 76 31.60 -11.23 -8.98
C LEU A 76 30.92 -10.82 -7.66
N PRO A 77 29.57 -10.88 -7.58
CA PRO A 77 28.89 -10.61 -6.32
C PRO A 77 29.32 -11.57 -5.20
N GLU A 78 29.69 -11.02 -4.04
CA GLU A 78 29.88 -11.83 -2.84
C GLU A 78 28.54 -12.48 -2.45
N VAL A 79 28.55 -13.79 -2.23
CA VAL A 79 27.35 -14.54 -1.84
C VAL A 79 27.46 -14.98 -0.38
N SER A 80 26.40 -14.77 0.38
CA SER A 80 26.21 -15.32 1.73
C SER A 80 24.86 -16.03 1.81
N GLN A 81 24.86 -17.28 2.28
CA GLN A 81 23.65 -18.11 2.37
C GLN A 81 22.84 -18.18 1.05
N GLY A 82 23.55 -18.26 -0.09
CA GLY A 82 22.93 -18.36 -1.41
C GLY A 82 22.30 -17.06 -1.94
N ARG A 83 22.50 -15.92 -1.26
CA ARG A 83 22.05 -14.61 -1.73
C ARG A 83 23.23 -13.64 -1.87
N PRO A 84 23.21 -12.75 -2.87
CA PRO A 84 24.19 -11.67 -2.95
C PRO A 84 24.17 -10.83 -1.69
N ARG A 85 25.34 -10.54 -1.13
CA ARG A 85 25.48 -9.50 -0.10
C ARG A 85 25.28 -8.16 -0.77
N MET A 86 24.46 -7.32 -0.15
CA MET A 86 24.12 -6.00 -0.67
C MET A 86 24.76 -4.92 0.22
N GLU A 87 25.11 -3.79 -0.38
CA GLU A 87 25.49 -2.58 0.32
C GLU A 87 24.73 -1.37 -0.26
N PRO A 88 24.44 -0.33 0.56
CA PRO A 88 23.87 0.89 0.05
C PRO A 88 24.92 1.72 -0.70
N ILE A 89 24.59 2.19 -1.90
CA ILE A 89 25.21 3.38 -2.48
C ILE A 89 24.28 4.55 -2.22
N PHE A 90 24.81 5.58 -1.54
CA PHE A 90 24.11 6.83 -1.32
C PHE A 90 24.31 7.76 -2.52
N TYR A 91 23.25 8.48 -2.90
CA TYR A 91 23.27 9.37 -4.05
C TYR A 91 22.48 10.65 -3.77
N THR A 92 22.82 11.70 -4.53
CA THR A 92 22.01 12.91 -4.66
C THR A 92 21.36 12.92 -6.04
N LEU A 93 20.03 13.00 -6.06
CA LEU A 93 19.21 13.21 -7.23
C LEU A 93 18.78 14.68 -7.29
N ARG A 94 19.28 15.43 -8.26
CA ARG A 94 18.80 16.76 -8.62
C ARG A 94 17.69 16.58 -9.66
N SER A 95 16.51 16.16 -9.21
CA SER A 95 15.41 15.84 -10.11
C SER A 95 15.03 17.08 -10.92
N PRO A 96 14.96 16.99 -12.27
CA PRO A 96 14.46 18.08 -13.09
C PRO A 96 12.96 18.27 -12.90
N ASP A 97 12.43 19.31 -13.53
CA ASP A 97 10.98 19.52 -13.59
C ASP A 97 10.25 18.31 -14.19
N ARG A 98 9.06 18.06 -13.69
CA ARG A 98 8.15 17.00 -14.15
C ARG A 98 6.82 17.60 -14.55
N ILE A 99 6.20 17.05 -15.59
CA ILE A 99 4.79 17.30 -15.86
C ILE A 99 3.98 16.23 -15.16
N LYS A 100 3.10 16.62 -14.25
CA LYS A 100 2.10 15.74 -13.64
C LYS A 100 0.81 15.82 -14.45
N PHE A 101 0.26 14.66 -14.78
CA PHE A 101 -1.10 14.53 -15.30
C PHE A 101 -1.94 13.83 -14.25
N THR A 102 -3.09 14.40 -13.94
CA THR A 102 -4.13 13.71 -13.16
C THR A 102 -5.13 13.13 -14.13
N LEU A 103 -5.31 11.81 -14.09
CA LEU A 103 -6.21 11.07 -14.98
C LEU A 103 -7.52 10.72 -14.25
N ASN A 104 -8.63 10.72 -14.99
CA ASN A 104 -9.95 10.37 -14.49
C ASN A 104 -10.09 8.86 -14.20
N ARG A 105 -9.28 8.03 -14.87
CA ARG A 105 -9.17 6.58 -14.67
C ARG A 105 -7.75 6.12 -14.95
N ILE A 106 -7.42 4.95 -14.43
CA ILE A 106 -6.13 4.28 -14.68
C ILE A 106 -5.98 3.98 -16.17
N ASP A 107 -4.81 4.28 -16.73
CA ASP A 107 -4.46 4.10 -18.13
C ASP A 107 -2.98 3.72 -18.27
N GLN A 108 -2.71 2.43 -18.39
CA GLN A 108 -1.34 1.90 -18.50
C GLN A 108 -0.67 2.25 -19.84
N ASP A 109 -1.46 2.68 -20.83
CA ASP A 109 -0.97 3.02 -22.18
C ASP A 109 -0.85 4.53 -22.38
N PHE A 110 -1.08 5.33 -21.33
CA PHE A 110 -1.12 6.79 -21.40
C PHE A 110 0.10 7.42 -22.10
N PHE A 111 1.30 6.87 -21.85
CA PHE A 111 2.54 7.40 -22.43
C PHE A 111 2.82 6.92 -23.86
N ASN A 112 2.13 5.91 -24.40
CA ASN A 112 2.37 5.39 -25.74
C ASN A 112 2.31 6.49 -26.83
N PRO A 113 1.23 7.29 -26.94
CA PRO A 113 1.18 8.35 -27.95
C PRO A 113 2.19 9.48 -27.73
N ILE A 114 2.59 9.70 -26.47
CA ILE A 114 3.64 10.68 -26.12
C ILE A 114 5.01 10.18 -26.60
N LYS A 115 5.31 8.89 -26.35
CA LYS A 115 6.54 8.23 -26.81
C LYS A 115 6.64 8.20 -28.32
N GLU A 116 5.56 7.88 -29.02
CA GLU A 116 5.49 7.92 -30.48
C GLU A 116 5.76 9.32 -31.04
N SER A 117 5.26 10.36 -30.35
CA SER A 117 5.37 11.75 -30.82
C SER A 117 6.71 12.43 -30.51
N ILE A 118 7.32 12.14 -29.35
CA ILE A 118 8.64 12.69 -28.98
C ILE A 118 9.76 11.84 -29.61
N GLY A 119 9.51 10.54 -29.78
CA GLY A 119 10.45 9.56 -30.29
C GLY A 119 11.29 8.90 -29.21
N GLU A 120 11.59 7.61 -29.43
CA GLU A 120 12.42 6.75 -28.56
C GLU A 120 13.82 7.33 -28.26
N GLY A 121 14.33 8.18 -29.15
CA GLY A 121 15.63 8.83 -28.97
C GLY A 121 15.72 9.69 -27.71
N TYR A 122 14.61 10.32 -27.30
CA TYR A 122 14.55 11.10 -26.05
C TYR A 122 14.80 10.22 -24.83
N PHE A 123 14.08 9.10 -24.73
CA PHE A 123 14.15 8.21 -23.58
C PHE A 123 15.48 7.44 -23.54
N LYS A 124 16.01 7.03 -24.71
CA LYS A 124 17.27 6.27 -24.79
C LYS A 124 18.52 7.11 -24.53
N LYS A 125 18.49 8.40 -24.85
CA LYS A 125 19.64 9.31 -24.71
C LYS A 125 19.47 10.30 -23.56
N PHE A 126 18.58 9.99 -22.61
CA PHE A 126 18.35 10.87 -21.48
C PHE A 126 19.65 11.02 -20.66
N PRO A 127 20.10 12.25 -20.39
CA PRO A 127 21.40 12.50 -19.80
C PRO A 127 21.36 12.40 -18.27
N TYR A 128 21.25 11.16 -17.75
CA TYR A 128 21.14 10.90 -16.31
C TYR A 128 22.32 11.43 -15.48
N ASP A 129 23.53 11.42 -16.04
CA ASP A 129 24.76 11.85 -15.37
C ASP A 129 24.70 13.30 -14.87
N ASP A 130 23.84 14.14 -15.47
CA ASP A 130 23.65 15.53 -15.07
C ASP A 130 22.74 15.70 -13.83
N PHE A 131 21.93 14.68 -13.54
CA PHE A 131 20.91 14.73 -12.49
C PHE A 131 21.25 13.84 -11.30
N ILE A 132 22.07 12.81 -11.49
CA ILE A 132 22.39 11.81 -10.46
C ILE A 132 23.90 11.82 -10.19
N SER A 133 24.26 12.03 -8.93
CA SER A 133 25.63 11.93 -8.44
C SER A 133 25.70 10.96 -7.25
N ALA A 134 26.70 10.08 -7.23
CA ALA A 134 27.02 9.29 -6.04
C ALA A 134 27.64 10.19 -4.97
N GLU A 135 27.34 9.94 -3.68
CA GLU A 135 27.99 10.66 -2.58
C GLU A 135 29.49 10.30 -2.49
N ILE A 136 29.84 9.05 -2.79
CA ILE A 136 31.21 8.57 -2.90
C ILE A 136 31.56 8.41 -4.38
N ALA A 137 32.51 9.20 -4.89
CA ALA A 137 32.86 9.23 -6.31
C ALA A 137 33.27 7.86 -6.88
N SER A 138 33.97 7.02 -6.11
CA SER A 138 34.38 5.68 -6.54
C SER A 138 33.21 4.69 -6.72
N GLN A 139 32.04 5.00 -6.17
CA GLN A 139 30.83 4.18 -6.32
C GLN A 139 30.01 4.56 -7.56
N TYR A 140 30.39 5.61 -8.29
CA TYR A 140 29.60 6.17 -9.39
C TYR A 140 29.33 5.18 -10.52
N ASP A 141 30.35 4.44 -10.98
CA ASP A 141 30.17 3.48 -12.08
C ASP A 141 29.29 2.29 -11.67
N ARG A 142 29.20 1.97 -10.38
CA ARG A 142 28.28 0.97 -9.84
C ARG A 142 26.85 1.52 -9.68
N LEU A 143 26.70 2.83 -9.57
CA LEU A 143 25.40 3.50 -9.51
C LEU A 143 24.77 3.65 -10.90
N LYS A 144 25.57 3.90 -11.95
CA LYS A 144 25.10 4.15 -13.33
C LYS A 144 24.05 3.16 -13.84
N PRO A 145 24.20 1.83 -13.68
CA PRO A 145 23.20 0.86 -14.16
C PRO A 145 21.80 1.05 -13.54
N HIS A 146 21.71 1.72 -12.40
CA HIS A 146 20.47 1.95 -11.66
C HIS A 146 19.84 3.32 -11.89
N PHE A 147 20.39 4.16 -12.78
CA PHE A 147 19.88 5.50 -13.02
C PHE A 147 18.41 5.55 -13.46
N ALA A 148 17.97 4.60 -14.30
CA ALA A 148 16.56 4.52 -14.72
C ALA A 148 15.60 4.10 -13.59
N GLU A 149 16.10 3.40 -12.57
CA GLU A 149 15.35 3.07 -11.36
C GLU A 149 15.26 4.28 -10.42
N ILE A 150 16.35 5.04 -10.30
CA ILE A 150 16.43 6.25 -9.46
C ILE A 150 15.60 7.39 -10.03
N LEU A 151 15.65 7.61 -11.35
CA LEU A 151 14.91 8.65 -12.06
C LEU A 151 14.11 8.04 -13.22
N PRO A 152 12.95 7.41 -12.94
CA PRO A 152 12.08 6.94 -14.01
C PRO A 152 11.55 8.14 -14.81
N LEU A 153 11.74 8.12 -16.13
CA LEU A 153 11.33 9.22 -17.01
C LEU A 153 9.81 9.32 -17.17
N THR A 154 9.14 8.20 -16.98
CA THR A 154 7.68 8.11 -16.91
C THR A 154 7.30 7.33 -15.66
N GLU A 155 6.33 7.82 -14.92
CA GLU A 155 5.87 7.18 -13.68
C GLU A 155 4.35 7.06 -13.69
N HIS A 156 3.85 5.89 -13.30
CA HIS A 156 2.43 5.62 -13.07
C HIS A 156 2.15 5.48 -11.57
N ASN A 157 1.20 6.25 -11.05
CA ASN A 157 0.76 6.15 -9.68
C ASN A 157 -0.77 6.02 -9.61
N PRO A 158 -1.30 4.79 -9.73
CA PRO A 158 -2.71 4.51 -9.49
C PRO A 158 -3.12 4.90 -8.08
N ILE A 159 -4.32 5.45 -7.93
CA ILE A 159 -4.84 5.95 -6.67
C ILE A 159 -6.21 5.34 -6.42
N ILE A 160 -6.40 4.83 -5.21
CA ILE A 160 -7.72 4.49 -4.68
C ILE A 160 -8.04 5.45 -3.55
N ALA A 161 -9.16 6.17 -3.67
CA ALA A 161 -9.68 7.00 -2.58
C ALA A 161 -10.98 6.41 -2.05
N PHE A 162 -11.01 6.13 -0.75
CA PHE A 162 -12.16 5.57 -0.04
C PHE A 162 -12.88 6.66 0.74
N ASP A 163 -14.21 6.76 0.56
CA ASP A 163 -15.07 7.52 1.46
C ASP A 163 -15.54 6.59 2.58
N LEU A 164 -15.14 6.88 3.81
CA LEU A 164 -15.44 6.05 4.98
C LEU A 164 -16.87 6.29 5.46
N ARG A 165 -17.45 5.25 6.07
CA ARG A 165 -18.77 5.35 6.67
C ARG A 165 -18.66 6.15 7.96
N ARG A 166 -19.55 7.13 8.12
CA ARG A 166 -19.66 7.96 9.33
C ARG A 166 -20.47 7.26 10.42
N GLY A 167 -20.19 7.56 11.68
CA GLY A 167 -20.95 7.05 12.82
C GLY A 167 -20.74 5.57 13.12
N VAL A 168 -19.74 4.93 12.50
CA VAL A 168 -19.30 3.59 12.90
C VAL A 168 -18.55 3.71 14.21
N ARG A 169 -18.83 2.82 15.15
CA ARG A 169 -18.15 2.78 16.45
C ARG A 169 -17.47 1.43 16.65
N PHE A 170 -16.33 1.47 17.33
CA PHE A 170 -15.75 0.29 17.95
C PHE A 170 -16.65 -0.22 19.08
N HIS A 171 -16.43 -1.46 19.50
CA HIS A 171 -17.22 -2.11 20.56
C HIS A 171 -17.11 -1.42 21.93
N ASP A 172 -16.14 -0.52 22.13
CA ASP A 172 -15.99 0.33 23.31
C ASP A 172 -16.65 1.72 23.16
N GLY A 173 -17.25 2.01 22.02
CA GLY A 173 -17.93 3.27 21.72
C GLY A 173 -17.05 4.33 21.06
N HIS A 174 -15.73 4.11 20.92
CA HIS A 174 -14.86 5.02 20.16
C HIS A 174 -15.32 5.09 18.70
N GLU A 175 -15.25 6.28 18.10
CA GLU A 175 -15.66 6.44 16.70
C GLU A 175 -14.55 5.95 15.76
N PHE A 176 -14.93 5.19 14.73
CA PHE A 176 -14.01 4.75 13.69
C PHE A 176 -13.77 5.86 12.68
N ASP A 177 -12.50 6.11 12.34
CA ASP A 177 -12.11 7.13 11.37
C ASP A 177 -10.90 6.73 10.48
N SER A 178 -10.41 7.69 9.70
CA SER A 178 -9.26 7.50 8.80
C SER A 178 -7.94 7.21 9.51
N GLY A 179 -7.78 7.67 10.76
CA GLY A 179 -6.62 7.41 11.60
C GLY A 179 -6.46 5.92 11.85
N ASP A 180 -7.54 5.22 12.20
CA ASP A 180 -7.55 3.77 12.39
C ASP A 180 -7.11 3.00 11.13
N VAL A 181 -7.52 3.48 9.95
CA VAL A 181 -7.13 2.87 8.67
C VAL A 181 -5.64 3.06 8.41
N LEU A 182 -5.12 4.28 8.61
CA LEU A 182 -3.69 4.56 8.44
C LEU A 182 -2.85 3.81 9.46
N PHE A 183 -3.29 3.78 10.72
CA PHE A 183 -2.66 3.04 11.80
C PHE A 183 -2.57 1.55 11.43
N THR A 184 -3.68 0.93 10.99
CA THR A 184 -3.70 -0.48 10.57
C THR A 184 -2.67 -0.76 9.47
N TYR A 185 -2.62 0.09 8.44
CA TYR A 185 -1.62 -0.02 7.38
C TYR A 185 -0.19 0.11 7.90
N GLN A 186 0.07 1.08 8.76
CA GLN A 186 1.39 1.30 9.37
C GLN A 186 1.81 0.11 10.24
N SER A 187 0.89 -0.45 11.05
CA SER A 187 1.15 -1.63 11.87
C SER A 187 1.53 -2.85 11.01
N ILE A 188 0.88 -3.04 9.86
CA ILE A 188 1.21 -4.13 8.92
C ILE A 188 2.60 -3.92 8.30
N MET A 189 2.94 -2.67 7.98
CA MET A 189 4.20 -2.31 7.34
C MET A 189 5.38 -2.22 8.32
N ASP A 190 5.14 -2.17 9.63
CA ASP A 190 6.19 -2.23 10.65
C ASP A 190 6.87 -3.60 10.64
N VAL A 191 8.21 -3.59 10.62
CA VAL A 191 9.05 -4.80 10.71
C VAL A 191 8.81 -5.53 12.03
N LYS A 192 8.62 -4.79 13.13
CA LYS A 192 8.47 -5.36 14.48
C LYS A 192 7.19 -6.19 14.61
N THR A 193 6.11 -5.77 13.94
CA THR A 193 4.85 -6.52 13.90
C THR A 193 5.02 -7.88 13.22
N ALA A 194 5.98 -8.01 12.29
CA ALA A 194 6.21 -9.22 11.50
C ALA A 194 4.92 -9.77 10.88
N SER A 195 4.11 -8.88 10.28
CA SER A 195 2.83 -9.25 9.66
C SER A 195 3.06 -10.10 8.41
N PRO A 196 2.36 -11.25 8.25
CA PRO A 196 2.45 -12.04 7.02
C PRO A 196 1.80 -11.34 5.82
N ARG A 197 1.03 -10.27 6.04
CA ARG A 197 0.36 -9.49 4.98
C ARG A 197 1.19 -8.37 4.40
N ARG A 198 2.43 -8.16 4.88
CA ARG A 198 3.27 -7.03 4.44
C ARG A 198 3.44 -6.96 2.91
N SER A 199 3.51 -8.11 2.24
CA SER A 199 3.60 -8.19 0.78
C SER A 199 2.39 -7.58 0.05
N ASP A 200 1.20 -7.62 0.65
CA ASP A 200 -0.02 -7.10 0.03
C ASP A 200 -0.02 -5.56 -0.01
N TYR A 201 0.80 -4.95 0.84
CA TYR A 201 0.89 -3.51 1.05
C TYR A 201 2.22 -2.90 0.57
N GLU A 202 3.23 -3.71 0.24
CA GLU A 202 4.48 -3.24 -0.40
C GLU A 202 4.23 -2.35 -1.64
N PRO A 203 3.26 -2.65 -2.53
CA PRO A 203 2.99 -1.81 -3.70
C PRO A 203 2.45 -0.41 -3.37
N VAL A 204 2.02 -0.16 -2.12
CA VAL A 204 1.58 1.15 -1.68
C VAL A 204 2.78 2.10 -1.63
N LYS A 205 2.67 3.22 -2.34
CA LYS A 205 3.66 4.31 -2.33
C LYS A 205 3.48 5.18 -1.10
N HIS A 206 2.24 5.54 -0.79
CA HIS A 206 1.85 6.21 0.45
C HIS A 206 0.33 6.12 0.66
N ALA A 207 -0.09 6.28 1.91
CA ALA A 207 -1.48 6.38 2.33
C ALA A 207 -1.67 7.67 3.13
N LEU A 208 -2.73 8.43 2.86
CA LEU A 208 -3.01 9.72 3.49
C LEU A 208 -4.47 9.78 3.94
N ALA A 209 -4.71 10.45 5.07
CA ALA A 209 -6.03 10.84 5.52
C ALA A 209 -6.37 12.21 4.92
N GLU A 210 -7.45 12.29 4.15
CA GLU A 210 -7.97 13.54 3.58
C GLU A 210 -9.17 14.02 4.40
N GLY A 211 -8.96 14.14 5.72
CA GLY A 211 -10.01 14.34 6.72
C GLY A 211 -10.52 13.03 7.32
N PRO A 212 -11.38 13.09 8.36
CA PRO A 212 -11.70 11.95 9.22
C PRO A 212 -12.37 10.78 8.52
N TYR A 213 -13.04 11.01 7.38
CA TYR A 213 -13.77 9.96 6.67
C TYR A 213 -13.32 9.80 5.23
N LYS A 214 -12.05 10.08 4.95
CA LYS A 214 -11.50 9.88 3.61
C LYS A 214 -10.05 9.43 3.67
N VAL A 215 -9.76 8.35 2.97
CA VAL A 215 -8.40 7.79 2.87
C VAL A 215 -8.00 7.70 1.42
N ARG A 216 -6.83 8.23 1.08
CA ARG A 216 -6.25 8.19 -0.26
C ARG A 216 -5.01 7.30 -0.25
N ILE A 217 -5.05 6.25 -1.05
CA ILE A 217 -3.96 5.28 -1.21
C ILE A 217 -3.35 5.44 -2.59
N THR A 218 -2.09 5.82 -2.65
CA THR A 218 -1.32 5.96 -3.89
C THR A 218 -0.41 4.75 -4.04
N TYR A 219 -0.40 4.13 -5.20
CA TYR A 219 0.40 2.94 -5.52
C TYR A 219 1.63 3.28 -6.36
N LYS A 220 2.67 2.44 -6.24
CA LYS A 220 3.89 2.51 -7.06
C LYS A 220 3.67 2.01 -8.49
N ARG A 221 2.64 1.18 -8.69
CA ARG A 221 2.30 0.47 -9.93
C ARG A 221 0.87 -0.07 -9.85
N LEU A 222 0.30 -0.49 -10.98
CA LEU A 222 -0.99 -1.17 -11.00
C LEU A 222 -0.92 -2.46 -10.15
N PHE A 223 -1.88 -2.62 -9.24
CA PHE A 223 -1.96 -3.77 -8.35
C PHE A 223 -3.40 -4.28 -8.31
N SER A 224 -3.68 -5.35 -9.06
CA SER A 224 -5.04 -5.89 -9.20
C SER A 224 -5.70 -6.28 -7.86
N PRO A 225 -5.00 -6.87 -6.87
CA PRO A 225 -5.61 -7.23 -5.59
C PRO A 225 -5.92 -6.05 -4.66
N ALA A 226 -5.58 -4.81 -5.04
CA ALA A 226 -5.61 -3.63 -4.18
C ALA A 226 -6.90 -3.50 -3.34
N ILE A 227 -8.07 -3.58 -3.96
CA ILE A 227 -9.34 -3.44 -3.23
C ILE A 227 -9.49 -4.53 -2.17
N ASN A 228 -9.17 -5.78 -2.52
CA ASN A 228 -9.30 -6.92 -1.59
C ASN A 228 -8.35 -6.81 -0.40
N SER A 229 -7.14 -6.28 -0.61
CA SER A 229 -6.17 -6.05 0.47
C SER A 229 -6.76 -5.14 1.55
N TRP A 230 -7.47 -4.08 1.15
CA TRP A 230 -8.11 -3.12 2.07
C TRP A 230 -9.45 -3.59 2.66
N SER A 231 -9.94 -4.78 2.30
CA SER A 231 -11.16 -5.36 2.87
C SER A 231 -10.95 -6.06 4.23
N MET A 232 -9.78 -5.91 4.84
CA MET A 232 -9.46 -6.53 6.11
C MET A 232 -10.03 -5.77 7.32
N GLY A 233 -10.05 -6.45 8.48
CA GLY A 233 -10.42 -5.81 9.74
C GLY A 233 -9.48 -4.65 10.09
N ILE A 234 -10.05 -3.55 10.57
CA ILE A 234 -9.34 -2.34 10.99
C ILE A 234 -9.05 -2.42 12.49
N LEU A 235 -7.82 -2.11 12.86
CA LEU A 235 -7.35 -2.05 14.24
C LEU A 235 -7.71 -0.68 14.86
N PRO A 236 -8.14 -0.65 16.14
CA PRO A 236 -8.37 0.59 16.87
C PRO A 236 -7.05 1.27 17.22
N GLU A 237 -6.76 2.41 16.59
CA GLU A 237 -5.54 3.18 16.88
C GLU A 237 -5.45 3.55 18.37
N HIS A 238 -6.56 3.98 18.96
CA HIS A 238 -6.62 4.47 20.33
C HIS A 238 -6.28 3.41 21.40
N LEU A 239 -6.29 2.12 21.05
CA LEU A 239 -5.91 1.02 21.95
C LEU A 239 -4.53 0.44 21.67
N LEU A 240 -3.97 0.71 20.50
CA LEU A 240 -2.80 -0.01 19.97
C LEU A 240 -1.68 0.91 19.48
N ASN A 241 -1.85 2.22 19.59
CA ASN A 241 -0.79 3.19 19.34
C ASN A 241 0.37 3.05 20.34
N GLU A 242 1.47 3.75 20.06
CA GLU A 242 2.69 3.69 20.87
C GLU A 242 2.44 4.04 22.36
N GLU A 243 1.58 5.01 22.65
CA GLU A 243 1.24 5.40 24.01
C GLU A 243 0.49 4.27 24.75
N ALA A 244 -0.53 3.69 24.11
CA ALA A 244 -1.32 2.60 24.68
C ALA A 244 -0.45 1.35 24.93
N LEU A 245 0.38 0.97 23.96
CA LEU A 245 1.30 -0.16 24.09
C LEU A 245 2.36 0.08 25.17
N THR A 246 2.92 1.30 25.25
CA THR A 246 3.89 1.66 26.30
C THR A 246 3.25 1.55 27.68
N LYS A 247 2.03 2.06 27.84
CA LYS A 247 1.29 1.98 29.10
C LYS A 247 1.02 0.53 29.49
N GLU A 248 0.60 -0.30 28.54
CA GLU A 248 0.38 -1.73 28.77
C GLU A 248 1.67 -2.45 29.18
N ALA A 249 2.78 -2.18 28.48
CA ALA A 249 4.08 -2.77 28.79
C ALA A 249 4.51 -2.48 30.23
N LEU A 250 4.36 -1.23 30.69
CA LEU A 250 4.71 -0.82 32.05
C LEU A 250 3.85 -1.52 33.12
N VAL A 251 2.54 -1.66 32.86
CA VAL A 251 1.63 -2.39 33.76
C VAL A 251 2.03 -3.88 33.85
N ASN A 252 2.42 -4.47 32.72
CA ASN A 252 2.85 -5.87 32.64
C ASN A 252 4.31 -6.11 33.05
N LYS A 253 5.03 -5.08 33.53
CA LYS A 253 6.46 -5.11 33.90
C LYS A 253 7.39 -5.57 32.75
N GLY A 254 6.97 -5.35 31.51
CA GLY A 254 7.79 -5.55 30.32
C GLY A 254 8.67 -4.34 30.01
N ASP A 255 9.62 -4.49 29.10
CA ASP A 255 10.35 -3.37 28.51
C ASP A 255 9.51 -2.75 27.37
N PRO A 256 9.08 -1.47 27.47
CA PRO A 256 8.31 -0.82 26.43
C PRO A 256 9.00 -0.80 25.05
N LYS A 257 10.33 -0.92 24.99
CA LYS A 257 11.07 -0.91 23.72
C LYS A 257 10.90 -2.19 22.90
N GLU A 258 10.69 -3.30 23.60
CA GLU A 258 10.52 -4.64 23.05
C GLU A 258 9.06 -5.08 22.98
N PHE A 259 8.17 -4.39 23.71
CA PHE A 259 6.74 -4.67 23.70
C PHE A 259 6.10 -4.20 22.39
N THR A 260 5.39 -5.09 21.72
CA THR A 260 4.73 -4.81 20.43
C THR A 260 3.24 -5.15 20.49
N ILE A 261 2.52 -4.84 19.40
CA ILE A 261 1.14 -5.28 19.20
C ILE A 261 0.97 -6.80 19.34
N ARG A 262 2.02 -7.60 19.13
CA ARG A 262 1.98 -9.07 19.27
C ARG A 262 1.87 -9.52 20.74
N ASP A 263 2.33 -8.68 21.65
CA ASP A 263 2.40 -8.96 23.09
C ASP A 263 1.16 -8.44 23.84
N SER A 264 0.39 -7.56 23.19
CA SER A 264 -0.80 -6.94 23.77
C SER A 264 -1.89 -7.95 24.14
N GLN A 265 -2.52 -7.74 25.29
CA GLN A 265 -3.72 -8.43 25.75
C GLN A 265 -4.92 -8.20 24.83
N PHE A 266 -4.86 -7.21 23.94
CA PHE A 266 -5.81 -7.03 22.85
C PHE A 266 -5.96 -8.32 22.02
N ASN A 267 -4.87 -9.08 21.82
CA ASN A 267 -4.91 -10.34 21.08
C ASN A 267 -5.78 -11.43 21.75
N ARG A 268 -6.07 -11.28 23.05
CA ARG A 268 -6.95 -12.17 23.82
C ARG A 268 -8.29 -11.52 24.15
N ASN A 269 -8.44 -10.21 23.95
CA ASN A 269 -9.64 -9.43 24.24
C ASN A 269 -9.88 -8.39 23.12
N PRO A 270 -10.13 -8.84 21.87
CA PRO A 270 -10.18 -7.95 20.74
C PRO A 270 -11.40 -7.04 20.77
N ILE A 271 -11.18 -5.78 20.36
CA ILE A 271 -12.22 -4.77 20.15
C ILE A 271 -12.22 -4.43 18.66
N GLY A 272 -13.39 -4.49 18.03
CA GLY A 272 -13.55 -4.18 16.61
C GLY A 272 -14.80 -3.37 16.32
N THR A 273 -15.15 -3.27 15.05
CA THR A 273 -16.36 -2.56 14.56
C THR A 273 -17.43 -3.53 14.02
N GLY A 274 -17.22 -4.83 14.23
CA GLY A 274 -18.01 -5.91 13.64
C GLY A 274 -19.36 -6.18 14.33
N PRO A 275 -20.13 -7.14 13.79
CA PRO A 275 -21.49 -7.49 14.26
C PRO A 275 -21.55 -8.19 15.62
N PHE A 276 -20.43 -8.74 16.09
CA PHE A 276 -20.34 -9.39 17.40
C PHE A 276 -19.15 -8.82 18.20
N ARG A 277 -19.36 -8.61 19.49
CA ARG A 277 -18.38 -8.20 20.50
C ARG A 277 -17.75 -9.43 21.14
N PHE A 278 -16.46 -9.37 21.43
CA PHE A 278 -15.79 -10.42 22.20
C PHE A 278 -16.40 -10.55 23.61
N ALA A 279 -16.60 -11.77 24.09
CA ALA A 279 -17.09 -12.02 25.45
C ALA A 279 -16.17 -12.94 26.25
N GLU A 280 -15.73 -14.05 25.68
CA GLU A 280 -14.85 -15.02 26.38
C GLU A 280 -13.99 -15.79 25.38
N TRP A 281 -12.77 -16.13 25.80
CA TRP A 281 -11.95 -17.15 25.15
C TRP A 281 -11.30 -18.07 26.18
N ARG A 282 -11.76 -19.34 26.21
CA ARG A 282 -11.09 -20.42 26.93
C ARG A 282 -10.31 -21.25 25.92
N SER A 283 -8.99 -21.29 26.10
CA SER A 283 -8.05 -21.92 25.15
C SER A 283 -8.44 -23.38 24.92
N ASP A 284 -8.36 -23.81 23.65
CA ASP A 284 -8.67 -25.17 23.19
C ASP A 284 -10.10 -25.67 23.49
N GLU A 285 -11.01 -24.77 23.91
CA GLU A 285 -12.39 -25.11 24.27
C GLU A 285 -13.40 -24.27 23.48
N ILE A 286 -13.40 -22.94 23.69
CA ILE A 286 -14.50 -22.08 23.22
C ILE A 286 -14.07 -20.62 23.03
N ILE A 287 -14.64 -19.99 22.02
CA ILE A 287 -14.72 -18.53 21.88
C ILE A 287 -16.19 -18.14 21.87
N ARG A 288 -16.60 -17.26 22.79
CA ARG A 288 -17.95 -16.71 22.85
C ARG A 288 -17.93 -15.27 22.43
N LEU A 289 -18.83 -14.93 21.51
CA LEU A 289 -19.09 -13.56 21.08
C LEU A 289 -20.55 -13.21 21.40
N LYS A 290 -20.78 -11.97 21.80
CA LYS A 290 -22.12 -11.41 22.04
C LYS A 290 -22.50 -10.49 20.91
N ARG A 291 -23.77 -10.43 20.56
CA ARG A 291 -24.27 -9.52 19.54
C ARG A 291 -23.88 -8.07 19.84
N ASN A 292 -23.47 -7.33 18.81
CA ASN A 292 -23.34 -5.89 18.87
C ASN A 292 -24.68 -5.25 18.47
N ASP A 293 -25.49 -4.85 19.46
CA ASP A 293 -26.80 -4.21 19.20
C ASP A 293 -26.67 -2.89 18.42
N ASP A 294 -25.51 -2.24 18.47
CA ASP A 294 -25.19 -0.98 17.77
C ASP A 294 -24.46 -1.22 16.42
N TYR A 295 -24.49 -2.43 15.86
CA TYR A 295 -23.80 -2.69 14.60
C TYR A 295 -24.38 -1.85 13.47
N TRP A 296 -23.49 -1.22 12.68
CA TRP A 296 -23.86 -0.19 11.72
C TRP A 296 -24.65 -0.69 10.50
N GLU A 297 -24.68 -2.00 10.22
CA GLU A 297 -25.58 -2.61 9.21
C GLU A 297 -26.90 -3.11 9.80
N GLY A 298 -27.12 -2.90 11.09
CA GLY A 298 -28.20 -3.52 11.85
C GLY A 298 -27.70 -4.76 12.60
N PRO A 299 -28.15 -4.98 13.84
CA PRO A 299 -27.64 -6.05 14.67
C PRO A 299 -28.04 -7.43 14.12
N PRO A 300 -27.19 -8.47 14.27
CA PRO A 300 -27.55 -9.84 13.95
C PRO A 300 -28.84 -10.31 14.62
N GLU A 301 -29.56 -11.24 13.99
CA GLU A 301 -30.75 -11.84 14.62
C GLU A 301 -30.38 -12.70 15.84
N TYR A 302 -29.19 -13.34 15.81
CA TYR A 302 -28.69 -14.18 16.90
C TYR A 302 -28.03 -13.35 18.01
N GLN A 303 -28.31 -13.69 19.28
CA GLN A 303 -27.79 -12.97 20.44
C GLN A 303 -26.34 -13.34 20.79
N GLU A 304 -25.93 -14.58 20.53
CA GLU A 304 -24.59 -15.08 20.80
C GLU A 304 -24.07 -15.85 19.58
N TYR A 305 -22.76 -15.79 19.38
CA TYR A 305 -22.04 -16.65 18.45
C TYR A 305 -20.99 -17.43 19.24
N ILE A 306 -21.08 -18.75 19.20
CA ILE A 306 -20.23 -19.65 19.96
C ILE A 306 -19.40 -20.49 19.00
N MET A 307 -18.09 -20.31 19.04
CA MET A 307 -17.14 -21.16 18.34
C MET A 307 -16.57 -22.19 19.32
N ARG A 308 -16.99 -23.45 19.19
CA ARG A 308 -16.40 -24.58 19.93
C ARG A 308 -15.21 -25.13 19.18
N VAL A 309 -14.11 -25.40 19.89
CA VAL A 309 -12.92 -26.02 19.33
C VAL A 309 -13.07 -27.54 19.48
N ILE A 310 -13.39 -28.21 18.38
CA ILE A 310 -13.56 -29.66 18.32
C ILE A 310 -12.63 -30.19 17.22
N PRO A 311 -11.38 -30.58 17.57
CA PRO A 311 -10.38 -30.96 16.58
C PRO A 311 -10.74 -32.23 15.79
N ASP A 312 -11.42 -33.18 16.45
CA ASP A 312 -11.77 -34.46 15.85
C ASP A 312 -12.98 -34.34 14.90
N PRO A 313 -12.84 -34.68 13.60
CA PRO A 313 -13.92 -34.56 12.62
C PRO A 313 -15.13 -35.44 12.90
N LEU A 314 -14.93 -36.65 13.45
CA LEU A 314 -16.04 -37.56 13.77
C LEU A 314 -16.88 -37.01 14.93
N THR A 315 -16.22 -36.46 15.95
CA THR A 315 -16.86 -35.78 17.07
C THR A 315 -17.66 -34.57 16.59
N ARG A 316 -17.13 -33.77 15.66
CA ARG A 316 -17.90 -32.66 15.04
C ARG A 316 -19.17 -33.14 14.35
N GLU A 317 -19.07 -34.23 13.57
CA GLU A 317 -20.23 -34.84 12.91
C GLU A 317 -21.27 -35.33 13.92
N MET A 318 -20.84 -36.03 14.98
CA MET A 318 -21.73 -36.52 16.05
C MET A 318 -22.41 -35.39 16.82
N GLU A 319 -21.67 -34.33 17.17
CA GLU A 319 -22.19 -33.16 17.87
C GLU A 319 -23.20 -32.39 16.99
N PHE A 320 -22.99 -32.36 15.67
CA PHE A 320 -23.95 -31.77 14.73
C PHE A 320 -25.25 -32.58 14.69
N TYR A 321 -25.18 -33.91 14.59
CA TYR A 321 -26.37 -34.77 14.65
C TYR A 321 -27.11 -34.67 15.99
N ALA A 322 -26.39 -34.45 17.09
CA ALA A 322 -26.97 -34.23 18.41
C ALA A 322 -27.60 -32.83 18.59
N GLY A 323 -27.43 -31.92 17.62
CA GLY A 323 -27.89 -30.53 17.72
C GLY A 323 -27.07 -29.67 18.68
N ALA A 324 -25.85 -30.10 19.02
CA ALA A 324 -24.94 -29.39 19.92
C ALA A 324 -24.02 -28.39 19.18
N VAL A 325 -23.97 -28.45 17.85
CA VAL A 325 -23.40 -27.43 16.96
C VAL A 325 -24.32 -27.20 15.76
N ASP A 326 -24.49 -25.94 15.35
CA ASP A 326 -25.38 -25.57 14.23
C ASP A 326 -24.68 -25.59 12.86
N ASN A 327 -23.35 -25.55 12.85
CA ASN A 327 -22.54 -25.51 11.63
C ASN A 327 -21.25 -26.32 11.82
N TYR A 328 -20.88 -27.11 10.81
CA TYR A 328 -19.55 -27.70 10.71
C TYR A 328 -19.15 -27.89 9.24
N SER A 329 -17.85 -27.99 8.96
CA SER A 329 -17.34 -28.29 7.62
C SER A 329 -17.52 -29.77 7.27
N VAL A 330 -18.63 -30.11 6.61
CA VAL A 330 -18.92 -31.45 6.09
C VAL A 330 -17.83 -31.89 5.10
N GLU A 331 -17.30 -33.11 5.27
CA GLU A 331 -16.34 -33.68 4.32
C GLU A 331 -17.05 -34.32 3.13
N PRO A 332 -16.46 -34.31 1.91
CA PRO A 332 -17.09 -34.85 0.70
C PRO A 332 -17.63 -36.28 0.85
N HIS A 333 -16.96 -37.13 1.62
CA HIS A 333 -17.36 -38.52 1.84
C HIS A 333 -18.56 -38.69 2.80
N GLN A 334 -18.86 -37.67 3.63
CA GLN A 334 -19.98 -37.67 4.57
C GLN A 334 -21.30 -37.23 3.91
N VAL A 335 -21.25 -36.52 2.78
CA VAL A 335 -22.42 -35.92 2.10
C VAL A 335 -23.53 -36.95 1.85
N ALA A 336 -23.17 -38.18 1.48
CA ALA A 336 -24.15 -39.24 1.21
C ALA A 336 -25.01 -39.63 2.42
N ARG A 337 -24.60 -39.26 3.65
CA ARG A 337 -25.29 -39.55 4.91
C ARG A 337 -26.36 -38.52 5.27
N PHE A 338 -26.34 -37.32 4.66
CA PHE A 338 -27.26 -36.20 4.94
C PHE A 338 -28.44 -36.11 3.94
N LYS A 339 -28.94 -37.26 3.47
CA LYS A 339 -30.03 -37.31 2.48
C LYS A 339 -31.41 -37.10 3.08
#